data_AF-A0A9W9AV36-F1
#
_entry.id   AF-A0A9W9AV36-F1
#
_cell.length_a   1.000
_cell.length_b   1.000
_cell.length_c   1.000
_cell.angle_alpha   90.00
_cell.angle_beta   90.00
_cell.angle_gamma   90.00
#
_symmetry.space_group_name_H-M   'P 1'
#
loop_
_entity.id
_entity.type
_entity.pdbx_description
1 polymer ?
#
loop_
_entity_poly.entity_id
_entity_poly.type
_entity_poly.pdbx_seq_one_letter_code
_entity_poly.pdbx_strand_id
1 'polypeptide(L)'
;MPAASSSRRKRVAPSSDIEDGPTQKSTREDVEEEDDEQPQRVVKKEKKVVKGKGRAAEAYHSEEEEDDDDKIDVDSFADQPLDKSHIISMNGFASDWGTMIKTVQRTNNMVADVAVALADNVEGDVGKKGLLELERFLKELVDIESEMHINYEVIQNLVQQVTIGTEIDNIVEQYQDNVRKNKESYTSKTTRQKYAKNETYKNFKQSVYEIEHPGEAMPPVTEFMPKESGDDSDDDDDLEMGAVTQDYKCPLTLRPLENPVTSETCGHSFSQDAIREMFAGFRGSKKCPASGCTREFRLVDCKPNKELVKKLRLHARRLKKKEQEQDAEEVIE
;
A
#
# COMPACT_ATOMS: atom_id res chain seq x y z
N MET A 1 16.88 42.71 -52.19
CA MET A 1 17.34 43.44 -50.98
C MET A 1 17.85 42.42 -49.97
N PRO A 2 18.90 42.72 -49.18
CA PRO A 2 20.08 41.85 -49.07
C PRO A 2 20.29 41.12 -47.73
N ALA A 3 21.24 40.17 -47.80
CA ALA A 3 22.28 39.77 -46.83
C ALA A 3 21.92 39.17 -45.45
N ALA A 4 22.17 37.86 -45.34
CA ALA A 4 22.45 37.16 -44.09
C ALA A 4 23.97 37.08 -43.86
N SER A 5 24.43 37.43 -42.65
CA SER A 5 25.82 37.31 -42.22
C SER A 5 26.03 36.12 -41.27
N SER A 6 27.16 35.46 -41.51
CA SER A 6 27.72 34.24 -40.93
C SER A 6 28.41 34.42 -39.57
N SER A 7 28.49 33.34 -38.77
CA SER A 7 29.71 32.90 -38.04
C SER A 7 29.39 31.58 -37.28
N ARG A 8 29.71 30.38 -37.79
CA ARG A 8 30.98 29.59 -37.85
C ARG A 8 31.25 28.74 -36.59
N ARG A 9 30.98 27.43 -36.76
CA ARG A 9 31.35 26.27 -35.93
C ARG A 9 32.85 26.17 -35.66
N LYS A 10 33.22 25.58 -34.51
CA LYS A 10 34.49 24.86 -34.35
C LYS A 10 34.25 23.50 -33.68
N ARG A 11 34.52 22.43 -34.45
CA ARG A 11 34.72 21.05 -34.01
C ARG A 11 36.17 20.89 -33.55
N VAL A 12 36.43 20.07 -32.53
CA VAL A 12 37.74 19.45 -32.29
C VAL A 12 37.54 18.03 -31.71
N ALA A 13 38.18 17.06 -32.35
CA ALA A 13 38.61 15.73 -31.88
C ALA A 13 39.66 15.23 -32.92
N PRO A 14 40.49 14.18 -32.69
CA PRO A 14 41.09 13.56 -31.49
C PRO A 14 42.65 13.39 -31.64
N SER A 15 43.33 12.61 -30.76
CA SER A 15 44.71 11.99 -30.86
C SER A 15 45.59 12.30 -29.61
N SER A 16 46.36 11.41 -28.96
CA SER A 16 46.72 9.99 -29.11
C SER A 16 47.48 9.48 -27.86
N ASP A 17 47.37 8.17 -27.60
CA ASP A 17 48.40 7.24 -27.06
C ASP A 17 48.84 7.27 -25.58
N ILE A 18 48.40 6.26 -24.79
CA ILE A 18 49.18 5.07 -24.34
C ILE A 18 48.45 4.36 -23.17
N GLU A 19 48.48 3.03 -23.24
CA GLU A 19 47.85 2.03 -22.35
C GLU A 19 48.37 2.00 -20.90
N ASP A 20 47.52 1.44 -20.02
CA ASP A 20 47.79 0.34 -19.07
C ASP A 20 47.33 0.56 -17.59
N GLY A 21 46.89 -0.53 -16.95
CA GLY A 21 46.01 -0.62 -15.76
C GLY A 21 46.53 -0.21 -14.35
N PRO A 22 45.79 -0.57 -13.26
CA PRO A 22 45.49 0.35 -12.15
C PRO A 22 46.23 0.07 -10.83
N THR A 23 46.30 1.05 -9.90
CA THR A 23 46.28 0.84 -8.43
C THR A 23 46.12 2.12 -7.59
N GLN A 24 45.43 2.00 -6.46
CA GLN A 24 45.04 3.05 -5.50
C GLN A 24 46.16 3.46 -4.52
N LYS A 25 46.12 4.71 -4.03
CA LYS A 25 46.47 5.06 -2.63
C LYS A 25 45.95 6.46 -2.24
N SER A 26 45.40 6.58 -1.02
CA SER A 26 45.04 7.86 -0.39
C SER A 26 45.99 8.20 0.76
N THR A 27 46.18 9.50 1.00
CA THR A 27 46.88 10.11 2.14
C THR A 27 46.07 11.31 2.63
N ARG A 28 45.99 11.50 3.96
CA ARG A 28 45.61 12.77 4.60
C ARG A 28 46.29 12.89 5.98
N GLU A 29 46.83 14.08 6.24
CA GLU A 29 47.29 14.71 7.50
C GLU A 29 46.49 16.04 7.60
N ASP A 30 45.76 16.30 8.70
CA ASP A 30 46.07 17.11 9.91
C ASP A 30 45.72 18.61 9.84
N VAL A 31 44.96 19.11 10.84
CA VAL A 31 44.94 20.50 11.38
C VAL A 31 44.44 20.46 12.85
N GLU A 32 45.09 21.24 13.73
CA GLU A 32 44.94 21.37 15.20
C GLU A 32 44.02 22.55 15.67
N GLU A 33 43.80 22.62 17.01
CA GLU A 33 43.39 23.74 17.94
C GLU A 33 42.13 23.40 18.79
N GLU A 34 41.89 23.80 20.06
CA GLU A 34 42.63 24.15 21.30
C GLU A 34 41.58 24.09 22.48
N ASP A 35 42.01 24.08 23.76
CA ASP A 35 41.29 23.70 25.02
C ASP A 35 40.18 24.63 25.60
N ASP A 36 39.24 24.07 26.41
CA ASP A 36 38.89 24.54 27.78
C ASP A 36 37.88 23.62 28.56
N GLU A 37 38.00 23.61 29.91
CA GLU A 37 37.66 22.58 30.93
C GLU A 37 36.18 22.34 31.39
N GLN A 38 35.85 21.10 31.86
CA GLN A 38 35.44 20.70 33.26
C GLN A 38 34.71 19.32 33.38
N PRO A 39 34.66 18.66 34.57
CA PRO A 39 35.19 17.29 34.77
C PRO A 39 34.14 16.16 34.90
N GLN A 40 34.57 14.91 34.60
CA GLN A 40 33.86 13.68 35.02
C GLN A 40 34.79 12.64 35.67
N ARG A 41 34.18 11.92 36.62
CA ARG A 41 34.75 11.10 37.69
C ARG A 41 35.59 9.90 37.24
N VAL A 42 36.59 9.63 38.08
CA VAL A 42 37.59 8.56 38.05
C VAL A 42 36.95 7.18 38.27
N VAL A 43 37.25 6.21 37.40
CA VAL A 43 37.10 4.77 37.67
C VAL A 43 38.47 4.10 37.53
N LYS A 44 39.03 3.62 38.63
CA LYS A 44 40.30 2.88 38.66
C LYS A 44 40.08 1.45 38.13
N LYS A 45 40.81 1.09 37.07
CA LYS A 45 41.04 -0.29 36.64
C LYS A 45 42.34 -0.80 37.29
N GLU A 46 42.27 -1.96 37.93
CA GLU A 46 43.44 -2.69 38.42
C GLU A 46 43.96 -3.74 37.42
N LYS A 47 45.24 -4.08 37.62
CA LYS A 47 46.18 -4.66 36.67
C LYS A 47 46.06 -6.17 36.51
N LYS A 48 46.41 -6.59 35.30
CA LYS A 48 46.77 -7.94 34.85
C LYS A 48 48.12 -8.38 35.43
N VAL A 49 48.24 -9.60 35.97
CA VAL A 49 49.50 -10.38 36.00
C VAL A 49 49.18 -11.85 35.65
N VAL A 50 50.13 -12.50 34.98
CA VAL A 50 50.00 -13.69 34.13
C VAL A 50 50.81 -14.87 34.71
N LYS A 51 50.33 -16.09 34.43
CA LYS A 51 51.00 -17.42 34.32
C LYS A 51 51.47 -18.18 35.57
N GLY A 52 51.12 -19.47 35.58
CA GLY A 52 52.00 -20.55 36.05
C GLY A 52 51.29 -21.81 36.52
N LYS A 53 51.52 -22.94 35.83
CA LYS A 53 50.99 -24.29 36.12
C LYS A 53 51.53 -24.88 37.43
N GLY A 54 50.74 -25.74 38.11
CA GLY A 54 51.30 -26.87 38.88
C GLY A 54 50.49 -27.41 40.07
N ARG A 55 49.68 -28.44 39.79
CA ARG A 55 49.47 -29.69 40.57
C ARG A 55 48.98 -29.71 42.04
N ALA A 56 47.95 -30.55 42.20
CA ALA A 56 47.64 -31.49 43.30
C ALA A 56 46.80 -31.01 44.50
N ALA A 57 45.55 -31.50 44.48
CA ALA A 57 44.73 -32.05 45.56
C ALA A 57 44.84 -31.46 46.97
N GLU A 58 43.72 -30.93 47.48
CA GLU A 58 43.08 -31.47 48.69
C GLU A 58 41.66 -30.92 48.80
N ALA A 59 40.73 -31.82 49.15
CA ALA A 59 39.33 -31.52 49.37
C ALA A 59 39.19 -30.75 50.69
N TYR A 60 38.64 -29.55 50.62
CA TYR A 60 38.05 -28.88 51.77
C TYR A 60 36.58 -28.63 51.46
N HIS A 61 35.73 -29.36 52.19
CA HIS A 61 34.34 -28.99 52.39
C HIS A 61 34.34 -27.67 53.16
N SER A 62 34.05 -26.56 52.49
CA SER A 62 33.53 -25.36 53.14
C SER A 62 32.04 -25.34 52.88
N GLU A 63 31.27 -25.46 53.95
CA GLU A 63 29.85 -25.09 53.98
C GLU A 63 29.79 -23.59 53.70
N GLU A 64 29.58 -23.23 52.44
CA GLU A 64 29.15 -21.89 52.08
C GLU A 64 27.63 -21.89 52.26
N GLU A 65 27.17 -21.29 53.36
CA GLU A 65 25.81 -20.76 53.46
C GLU A 65 25.66 -19.77 52.30
N GLU A 66 25.04 -20.22 51.21
CA GLU A 66 24.55 -19.33 50.16
C GLU A 66 23.48 -18.45 50.79
N ASP A 67 23.82 -17.20 51.11
CA ASP A 67 22.87 -16.11 51.31
C ASP A 67 22.05 -15.95 50.02
N ASP A 68 21.01 -16.78 49.86
CA ASP A 68 20.05 -16.78 48.75
C ASP A 68 18.91 -15.75 48.99
N ASP A 69 19.11 -14.80 49.91
CA ASP A 69 18.08 -13.87 50.39
C ASP A 69 17.86 -12.64 49.48
N ASP A 70 18.66 -12.45 48.42
CA ASP A 70 18.57 -11.26 47.53
C ASP A 70 18.09 -11.57 46.11
N LYS A 71 17.55 -12.78 45.85
CA LYS A 71 16.96 -13.07 44.55
C LYS A 71 15.54 -12.55 44.50
N ILE A 72 15.35 -11.38 43.90
CA ILE A 72 14.04 -10.80 43.61
C ILE A 72 13.17 -11.87 42.94
N ASP A 73 12.12 -12.31 43.63
CA ASP A 73 11.15 -13.26 43.12
C ASP A 73 10.26 -12.55 42.09
N VAL A 74 10.65 -12.68 40.82
CA VAL A 74 10.00 -12.03 39.69
C VAL A 74 8.55 -12.51 39.51
N ASP A 75 8.22 -13.70 40.02
CA ASP A 75 6.88 -14.31 39.94
C ASP A 75 5.91 -13.71 40.99
N SER A 76 6.42 -12.91 41.94
CA SER A 76 5.63 -12.25 42.99
C SER A 76 5.13 -10.85 42.60
N PHE A 77 5.51 -10.33 41.44
CA PHE A 77 5.06 -9.02 40.96
C PHE A 77 3.73 -9.14 40.21
N ALA A 78 2.68 -8.55 40.78
CA ALA A 78 1.38 -8.44 40.13
C ALA A 78 1.36 -7.32 39.08
N ASP A 79 0.62 -7.56 37.99
CA ASP A 79 0.37 -6.57 36.95
C ASP A 79 -0.20 -5.26 37.54
N GLN A 80 0.28 -4.13 37.01
CA GLN A 80 -0.16 -2.81 37.44
C GLN A 80 -1.20 -2.24 36.47
N PRO A 81 -2.21 -1.51 36.96
CA PRO A 81 -3.24 -0.94 36.11
C PRO A 81 -2.66 0.12 35.16
N LEU A 82 -3.21 0.18 33.96
CA LEU A 82 -2.78 1.16 32.95
C LEU A 82 -3.04 2.61 33.38
N ASP A 83 -1.96 3.38 33.53
CA ASP A 83 -2.02 4.84 33.62
C ASP A 83 -2.20 5.54 32.26
N LYS A 84 -2.68 6.79 32.29
CA LYS A 84 -2.87 7.68 31.13
C LYS A 84 -1.59 7.90 30.32
N SER A 85 -0.42 7.82 30.94
CA SER A 85 0.86 7.89 30.24
C SER A 85 1.05 6.76 29.22
N HIS A 86 0.51 5.57 29.48
CA HIS A 86 0.59 4.40 28.58
C HIS A 86 -0.33 4.52 27.35
N ILE A 87 -1.42 5.29 27.46
CA ILE A 87 -2.36 5.53 26.35
C ILE A 87 -1.65 6.17 25.15
N ILE A 88 -0.67 7.04 25.39
CA ILE A 88 0.11 7.70 24.32
C ILE A 88 0.86 6.64 23.51
N SER A 89 1.54 5.71 24.17
CA SER A 89 2.27 4.62 23.53
C SER A 89 1.34 3.68 22.75
N MET A 90 0.20 3.32 23.33
CA MET A 90 -0.81 2.48 22.65
C MET A 90 -1.35 3.13 21.38
N ASN A 91 -1.63 4.44 21.43
CA ASN A 91 -2.02 5.19 20.23
C ASN A 91 -0.90 5.25 19.18
N GLY A 92 0.37 5.30 19.63
CA GLY A 92 1.53 5.13 18.76
C GLY A 92 1.50 3.80 18.00
N PHE A 93 1.35 2.68 18.72
CA PHE A 93 1.25 1.35 18.10
C PHE A 93 0.05 1.23 17.16
N ALA A 94 -1.11 1.78 17.51
CA ALA A 94 -2.26 1.82 16.61
C ALA A 94 -1.95 2.64 15.34
N SER A 95 -1.29 3.79 15.47
CA SER A 95 -0.86 4.59 14.32
C SER A 95 0.12 3.84 13.42
N ASP A 96 1.01 3.02 13.99
CA ASP A 96 1.93 2.17 13.24
C ASP A 96 1.18 1.11 12.42
N TRP A 97 0.20 0.42 13.01
CA TRP A 97 -0.71 -0.48 12.27
C TRP A 97 -1.45 0.26 11.14
N GLY A 98 -1.98 1.45 11.42
CA GLY A 98 -2.61 2.30 10.40
C GLY A 98 -1.68 2.67 9.24
N THR A 99 -0.39 2.82 9.51
CA THR A 99 0.63 3.09 8.47
C THR A 99 0.96 1.84 7.66
N MET A 100 1.02 0.67 8.31
CA MET A 100 1.21 -0.60 7.62
C MET A 100 0.02 -0.95 6.72
N ILE A 101 -1.22 -0.74 7.19
CA ILE A 101 -2.45 -0.90 6.38
C ILE A 101 -2.37 -0.07 5.10
N LYS A 102 -2.03 1.23 5.21
CA LYS A 102 -1.86 2.11 4.04
C LYS A 102 -0.77 1.63 3.08
N THR A 103 0.27 0.98 3.61
CA THR A 103 1.36 0.41 2.79
C THR A 103 0.86 -0.81 2.03
N VAL A 104 0.12 -1.71 2.69
CA VAL A 104 -0.50 -2.89 2.06
C VAL A 104 -1.51 -2.48 0.99
N GLN A 105 -2.32 -1.46 1.25
CA GLN A 105 -3.26 -0.91 0.25
C GLN A 105 -2.55 -0.37 -1.00
N ARG A 106 -1.40 0.29 -0.84
CA ARG A 106 -0.58 0.72 -1.99
C ARG A 106 -0.03 -0.47 -2.77
N THR A 107 0.44 -1.52 -2.09
CA THR A 107 0.93 -2.72 -2.77
C THR A 107 -0.20 -3.46 -3.48
N ASN A 108 -1.40 -3.51 -2.89
CA ASN A 108 -2.61 -4.06 -3.52
C ASN A 108 -2.91 -3.40 -4.86
N ASN A 109 -2.86 -2.06 -4.89
CA ASN A 109 -3.04 -1.30 -6.12
C ASN A 109 -1.94 -1.57 -7.16
N MET A 110 -0.69 -1.75 -6.73
CA MET A 110 0.41 -2.11 -7.64
C MET A 110 0.23 -3.50 -8.25
N VAL A 111 -0.25 -4.48 -7.46
CA VAL A 111 -0.54 -5.84 -7.95
C VAL A 111 -1.64 -5.80 -9.00
N ALA A 112 -2.71 -5.03 -8.76
CA ALA A 112 -3.77 -4.83 -9.74
C ALA A 112 -3.25 -4.19 -11.04
N ASP A 113 -2.37 -3.20 -10.92
CA ASP A 113 -1.74 -2.56 -12.08
C ASP A 113 -0.87 -3.52 -12.91
N VAL A 114 -0.11 -4.39 -12.24
CA VAL A 114 0.71 -5.42 -12.89
C VAL A 114 -0.17 -6.45 -13.58
N ALA A 115 -1.28 -6.85 -12.96
CA ALA A 115 -2.22 -7.81 -13.55
C ALA A 115 -2.86 -7.27 -14.84
N VAL A 116 -3.26 -5.99 -14.84
CA VAL A 116 -3.75 -5.32 -16.06
C VAL A 116 -2.69 -5.31 -17.15
N ALA A 117 -1.43 -4.99 -16.81
CA ALA A 117 -0.35 -5.03 -17.77
C ALA A 117 -0.07 -6.45 -18.29
N LEU A 118 -0.15 -7.46 -17.43
CA LEU A 118 0.03 -8.86 -17.82
C LEU A 118 -1.07 -9.30 -18.79
N ALA A 119 -2.33 -9.07 -18.44
CA ALA A 119 -3.49 -9.41 -19.26
C ALA A 119 -3.48 -8.70 -20.63
N ASP A 120 -3.03 -7.44 -20.68
CA ASP A 120 -2.97 -6.67 -21.94
C ASP A 120 -1.85 -7.11 -22.89
N ASN A 121 -0.74 -7.65 -22.38
CA ASN A 121 0.48 -7.88 -23.18
C ASN A 121 0.87 -9.35 -23.31
N VAL A 122 0.35 -10.24 -22.47
CA VAL A 122 0.73 -11.66 -22.46
C VAL A 122 -0.50 -12.52 -22.71
N GLU A 123 -0.54 -13.10 -23.91
CA GLU A 123 -1.62 -13.97 -24.35
C GLU A 123 -1.30 -15.46 -24.04
N GLY A 124 -2.33 -16.30 -24.10
CA GLY A 124 -2.21 -17.74 -23.91
C GLY A 124 -2.01 -18.19 -22.45
N ASP A 125 -1.60 -19.44 -22.28
CA ASP A 125 -1.53 -20.10 -20.96
C ASP A 125 -0.53 -19.45 -19.98
N VAL A 126 0.49 -18.78 -20.49
CA VAL A 126 1.48 -18.08 -19.66
C VAL A 126 0.85 -16.87 -18.98
N GLY A 127 0.06 -16.08 -19.71
CA GLY A 127 -0.68 -14.94 -19.15
C GLY A 127 -1.69 -15.39 -18.11
N LYS A 128 -2.46 -16.44 -18.41
CA LYS A 128 -3.45 -17.03 -17.47
C LYS A 128 -2.81 -17.50 -16.17
N LYS A 129 -1.67 -18.21 -16.24
CA LYS A 129 -0.95 -18.67 -15.04
C LYS A 129 -0.46 -17.51 -14.19
N GLY A 130 0.13 -16.48 -14.81
CA GLY A 130 0.57 -15.30 -14.08
C GLY A 130 -0.59 -14.51 -13.44
N LEU A 131 -1.75 -14.45 -14.10
CA LEU A 131 -2.96 -13.82 -13.52
C LEU A 131 -3.47 -14.58 -12.30
N LEU A 132 -3.46 -15.92 -12.33
CA LEU A 132 -3.82 -16.75 -11.17
C LEU A 132 -2.83 -16.56 -10.01
N GLU A 133 -1.54 -16.44 -10.30
CA GLU A 133 -0.52 -16.17 -9.27
C GLU A 133 -0.69 -14.78 -8.64
N LEU A 134 -0.96 -13.75 -9.47
CA LEU A 134 -1.24 -12.39 -8.98
C LEU A 134 -2.55 -12.34 -8.18
N GLU A 135 -3.57 -13.10 -8.57
CA GLU A 135 -4.81 -13.21 -7.80
C GLU A 135 -4.56 -13.85 -6.43
N ARG A 136 -3.77 -14.92 -6.37
CA ARG A 136 -3.37 -15.54 -5.10
C ARG A 136 -2.63 -14.54 -4.21
N PHE A 137 -1.65 -13.83 -4.77
CA PHE A 137 -0.89 -12.83 -4.03
C PHE A 137 -1.77 -11.67 -3.52
N LEU A 138 -2.74 -11.22 -4.33
CA LEU A 138 -3.71 -10.21 -3.92
C LEU A 138 -4.56 -10.70 -2.74
N LYS A 139 -5.04 -11.95 -2.77
CA LYS A 139 -5.79 -12.54 -1.65
C LYS A 139 -4.94 -12.61 -0.38
N GLU A 140 -3.69 -13.03 -0.48
CA GLU A 140 -2.74 -13.05 0.64
C GLU A 140 -2.52 -11.65 1.24
N LEU A 141 -2.40 -10.61 0.40
CA LEU A 141 -2.29 -9.23 0.88
C LEU A 141 -3.57 -8.71 1.54
N VAL A 142 -4.75 -9.09 1.04
CA VAL A 142 -6.04 -8.75 1.67
C VAL A 142 -6.17 -9.44 3.04
N ASP A 143 -5.74 -10.70 3.15
CA ASP A 143 -5.69 -11.39 4.44
C ASP A 143 -4.74 -10.68 5.41
N ILE A 144 -3.53 -10.30 4.97
CA ILE A 144 -2.59 -9.52 5.79
C ILE A 144 -3.19 -8.17 6.21
N GLU A 145 -3.85 -7.46 5.30
CA GLU A 145 -4.54 -6.20 5.59
C GLU A 145 -5.59 -6.38 6.68
N SER A 146 -6.38 -7.45 6.60
CA SER A 146 -7.40 -7.77 7.62
C SER A 146 -6.78 -8.05 8.99
N GLU A 147 -5.66 -8.78 9.04
CA GLU A 147 -4.94 -9.04 10.28
C GLU A 147 -4.41 -7.73 10.90
N MET A 148 -3.85 -6.83 10.09
CA MET A 148 -3.41 -5.52 10.56
C MET A 148 -4.58 -4.68 11.10
N HIS A 149 -5.75 -4.73 10.44
CA HIS A 149 -6.96 -4.07 10.92
C HIS A 149 -7.44 -4.62 12.26
N ILE A 150 -7.42 -5.95 12.45
CA ILE A 150 -7.76 -6.57 13.73
C ILE A 150 -6.86 -6.06 14.85
N ASN A 151 -5.53 -6.03 14.64
CA ASN A 151 -4.60 -5.53 15.65
C ASN A 151 -4.86 -4.04 15.95
N TYR A 152 -5.10 -3.22 14.91
CA TYR A 152 -5.46 -1.81 15.06
C TYR A 152 -6.71 -1.62 15.92
N GLU A 153 -7.81 -2.32 15.59
CA GLU A 153 -9.09 -2.19 16.27
C GLU A 153 -9.01 -2.66 17.72
N VAL A 154 -8.31 -3.76 18.01
CA VAL A 154 -8.14 -4.25 19.38
C VAL A 154 -7.42 -3.20 20.23
N ILE A 155 -6.34 -2.58 19.74
CA ILE A 155 -5.62 -1.53 20.48
C ILE A 155 -6.53 -0.31 20.69
N GLN A 156 -7.26 0.13 19.67
CA GLN A 156 -8.18 1.27 19.78
C GLN A 156 -9.28 1.01 20.81
N ASN A 157 -9.87 -0.19 20.82
CA ASN A 157 -10.87 -0.59 21.80
C ASN A 157 -10.29 -0.61 23.22
N LEU A 158 -9.07 -1.12 23.41
CA LEU A 158 -8.40 -1.10 24.72
C LEU A 158 -8.10 0.32 25.18
N VAL A 159 -7.58 1.18 24.30
CA VAL A 159 -7.37 2.61 24.58
C VAL A 159 -8.67 3.29 25.01
N GLN A 160 -9.77 3.01 24.32
CA GLN A 160 -11.08 3.57 24.64
C GLN A 160 -11.55 3.13 26.03
N GLN A 161 -11.37 1.87 26.41
CA GLN A 161 -11.73 1.36 27.73
C GLN A 161 -10.94 2.05 28.85
N VAL A 162 -9.62 2.20 28.70
CA VAL A 162 -8.79 2.93 29.68
C VAL A 162 -9.21 4.40 29.77
N THR A 163 -9.55 5.02 28.64
CA THR A 163 -9.98 6.43 28.59
C THR A 163 -11.30 6.65 29.33
N ILE A 164 -12.21 5.68 29.28
CA ILE A 164 -13.50 5.70 30.00
C ILE A 164 -13.32 5.46 31.50
N GLY A 165 -12.14 4.99 31.93
CA GLY A 165 -11.80 4.75 33.33
C GLY A 165 -11.94 3.29 33.77
N THR A 166 -12.00 2.35 32.82
CA THR A 166 -11.90 0.92 33.13
C THR A 166 -10.47 0.60 33.58
N GLU A 167 -10.31 0.07 34.78
CA GLU A 167 -9.02 -0.46 35.25
C GLU A 167 -8.69 -1.75 34.48
N ILE A 168 -7.54 -1.77 33.82
CA ILE A 168 -7.02 -2.92 33.09
C ILE A 168 -5.62 -3.19 33.64
N ASP A 169 -5.45 -4.32 34.31
CA ASP A 169 -4.18 -4.84 34.85
C ASP A 169 -3.54 -5.83 33.87
N ASN A 170 -4.29 -6.76 33.29
CA ASN A 170 -3.78 -7.80 32.38
C ASN A 170 -3.81 -7.41 30.88
N ILE A 171 -3.25 -6.25 30.51
CA ILE A 171 -3.34 -5.70 29.15
C ILE A 171 -2.83 -6.65 28.05
N VAL A 172 -1.73 -7.35 28.30
CA VAL A 172 -1.10 -8.24 27.31
C VAL A 172 -2.00 -9.42 27.00
N GLU A 173 -2.57 -10.05 28.04
CA GLU A 173 -3.48 -11.17 27.91
C GLU A 173 -4.76 -10.75 27.17
N GLN A 174 -5.36 -9.62 27.57
CA GLN A 174 -6.56 -9.10 26.90
C GLN A 174 -6.31 -8.79 25.42
N TYR A 175 -5.17 -8.19 25.10
CA TYR A 175 -4.78 -7.94 23.71
C TYR A 175 -4.66 -9.24 22.92
N GLN A 176 -3.89 -10.21 23.42
CA GLN A 176 -3.65 -11.48 22.74
C GLN A 176 -4.94 -12.26 22.54
N ASP A 177 -5.81 -12.31 23.56
CA ASP A 177 -7.09 -12.99 23.50
C ASP A 177 -8.05 -12.34 22.50
N ASN A 178 -8.13 -11.02 22.49
CA ASN A 178 -9.01 -10.29 21.57
C ASN A 178 -8.52 -10.42 20.12
N VAL A 179 -7.21 -10.31 19.89
CA VAL A 179 -6.62 -10.56 18.56
C VAL A 179 -6.88 -11.99 18.12
N ARG A 180 -6.67 -12.99 18.99
CA ARG A 180 -6.93 -14.40 18.69
C ARG A 180 -8.40 -14.63 18.31
N LYS A 181 -9.34 -14.17 19.13
CA LYS A 181 -10.79 -14.29 18.87
C LYS A 181 -11.20 -13.64 17.56
N ASN A 182 -10.74 -12.42 17.30
CA ASN A 182 -11.06 -11.69 16.08
C ASN A 182 -10.43 -12.34 14.84
N LYS A 183 -9.20 -12.87 14.97
CA LYS A 183 -8.53 -13.63 13.92
C LYS A 183 -9.25 -14.94 13.63
N GLU A 184 -9.67 -15.68 14.65
CA GLU A 184 -10.48 -16.90 14.50
C GLU A 184 -11.79 -16.58 13.76
N SER A 185 -12.51 -15.55 14.19
CA SER A 185 -13.73 -15.07 13.52
C SER A 185 -13.50 -14.68 12.06
N TYR A 186 -12.38 -14.02 11.75
CA TYR A 186 -12.02 -13.73 10.37
C TYR A 186 -11.71 -15.01 9.58
N THR A 187 -10.91 -15.92 10.14
CA THR A 187 -10.52 -17.15 9.45
C THR A 187 -11.70 -18.06 9.14
N SER A 188 -12.73 -18.08 9.99
CA SER A 188 -13.97 -18.84 9.77
C SER A 188 -14.87 -18.29 8.67
N LYS A 189 -14.63 -17.04 8.20
CA LYS A 189 -15.39 -16.47 7.09
C LYS A 189 -15.11 -17.21 5.79
N THR A 190 -16.15 -17.31 4.95
CA THR A 190 -16.04 -17.90 3.61
C THR A 190 -15.20 -17.04 2.68
N THR A 191 -14.76 -17.62 1.57
CA THR A 191 -14.03 -16.91 0.51
C THR A 191 -14.83 -15.70 0.03
N ARG A 192 -16.15 -15.83 -0.15
CA ARG A 192 -17.03 -14.74 -0.58
C ARG A 192 -17.10 -13.63 0.46
N GLN A 193 -17.28 -13.98 1.72
CA GLN A 193 -17.34 -13.00 2.81
C GLN A 193 -16.03 -12.20 2.96
N LYS A 194 -14.87 -12.82 2.73
CA LYS A 194 -13.56 -12.15 2.81
C LYS A 194 -13.32 -11.22 1.62
N TYR A 195 -13.56 -11.70 0.40
CA TYR A 195 -13.05 -11.03 -0.81
C TYR A 195 -14.12 -10.36 -1.66
N ALA A 196 -15.38 -10.82 -1.63
CA ALA A 196 -16.40 -10.32 -2.54
C ALA A 196 -16.77 -8.85 -2.27
N LYS A 197 -16.69 -8.40 -1.01
CA LYS A 197 -16.92 -6.98 -0.64
C LYS A 197 -15.65 -6.12 -0.76
N ASN A 198 -14.47 -6.71 -0.99
CA ASN A 198 -13.20 -5.95 -1.07
C ASN A 198 -13.10 -5.19 -2.41
N GLU A 199 -13.01 -3.87 -2.32
CA GLU A 199 -13.02 -2.97 -3.48
C GLU A 199 -11.80 -3.18 -4.40
N THR A 200 -10.62 -3.44 -3.85
CA THR A 200 -9.41 -3.69 -4.64
C THR A 200 -9.55 -5.00 -5.42
N TYR A 201 -10.08 -6.04 -4.80
CA TYR A 201 -10.32 -7.32 -5.47
C TYR A 201 -11.39 -7.22 -6.56
N LYS A 202 -12.48 -6.48 -6.31
CA LYS A 202 -13.49 -6.17 -7.35
C LYS A 202 -12.87 -5.47 -8.55
N ASN A 203 -12.09 -4.41 -8.29
CA ASN A 203 -11.42 -3.65 -9.34
C ASN A 203 -10.41 -4.49 -10.13
N PHE A 204 -9.68 -5.39 -9.45
CA PHE A 204 -8.80 -6.36 -10.10
C PHE A 204 -9.58 -7.25 -11.07
N LYS A 205 -10.65 -7.90 -10.60
CA LYS A 205 -11.47 -8.80 -11.42
C LYS A 205 -12.11 -8.05 -12.59
N GLN A 206 -12.66 -6.86 -12.34
CA GLN A 206 -13.22 -6.01 -13.38
C GLN A 206 -12.20 -5.67 -14.45
N SER A 207 -11.01 -5.24 -14.06
CA SER A 207 -9.99 -4.81 -15.01
C SER A 207 -9.46 -5.96 -15.86
N VAL A 208 -9.35 -7.16 -15.29
CA VAL A 208 -8.97 -8.38 -16.04
C VAL A 208 -10.11 -8.83 -16.96
N TYR A 209 -11.34 -8.84 -16.48
CA TYR A 209 -12.51 -9.25 -17.27
C TYR A 209 -12.75 -8.32 -18.46
N GLU A 210 -12.63 -7.00 -18.30
CA GLU A 210 -12.75 -6.03 -19.39
C GLU A 210 -11.70 -6.22 -20.50
N ILE A 211 -10.59 -6.91 -20.22
CA ILE A 211 -9.55 -7.24 -21.21
C ILE A 211 -9.96 -8.46 -22.02
N GLU A 212 -10.40 -9.52 -21.33
CA GLU A 212 -10.82 -10.77 -21.97
C GLU A 212 -12.17 -10.63 -22.71
N HIS A 213 -13.06 -9.78 -22.19
CA HIS A 213 -14.44 -9.58 -22.65
C HIS A 213 -14.75 -8.11 -22.95
N PRO A 214 -14.20 -7.56 -24.05
CA PRO A 214 -14.32 -6.13 -24.35
C PRO A 214 -15.76 -5.76 -24.70
N GLY A 215 -16.38 -4.89 -23.89
CA GLY A 215 -17.74 -4.38 -24.09
C GLY A 215 -18.83 -5.21 -23.41
N GLU A 216 -18.49 -6.32 -22.77
CA GLU A 216 -19.40 -7.09 -21.94
C GLU A 216 -19.34 -6.57 -20.50
N ALA A 217 -20.49 -6.56 -19.85
CA ALA A 217 -20.59 -6.18 -18.45
C ALA A 217 -20.05 -7.34 -17.59
N MET A 218 -19.12 -7.07 -16.67
CA MET A 218 -18.61 -8.12 -15.78
C MET A 218 -19.74 -8.65 -14.89
N PRO A 219 -19.96 -9.98 -14.82
CA PRO A 219 -20.84 -10.58 -13.84
C PRO A 219 -20.45 -10.21 -12.39
N PRO A 220 -21.35 -10.38 -11.41
CA PRO A 220 -21.03 -10.19 -10.00
C PRO A 220 -19.78 -10.96 -9.59
N VAL A 221 -18.93 -10.34 -8.77
CA VAL A 221 -17.65 -10.94 -8.36
C VAL A 221 -17.83 -12.27 -7.62
N THR A 222 -19.00 -12.46 -7.01
CA THR A 222 -19.45 -13.69 -6.35
C THR A 222 -19.57 -14.87 -7.32
N GLU A 223 -19.84 -14.66 -8.61
CA GLU A 223 -19.91 -15.73 -9.61
C GLU A 223 -18.55 -16.37 -9.91
N PHE A 224 -17.45 -15.61 -9.75
CA PHE A 224 -16.09 -16.13 -9.92
C PHE A 224 -15.57 -16.91 -8.70
N MET A 225 -16.38 -17.03 -7.64
CA MET A 225 -16.03 -17.75 -6.42
C MET A 225 -16.94 -18.95 -6.22
N PRO A 226 -16.42 -20.09 -5.73
CA PRO A 226 -17.28 -21.20 -5.35
C PRO A 226 -18.27 -20.78 -4.27
N LYS A 227 -19.45 -21.41 -4.25
CA LYS A 227 -20.39 -21.31 -3.13
C LYS A 227 -19.90 -22.21 -2.01
N GLU A 228 -19.78 -21.68 -0.81
CA GLU A 228 -19.38 -22.37 0.41
C GLU A 228 -20.55 -22.41 1.39
N SER A 229 -20.61 -23.42 2.26
CA SER A 229 -21.63 -23.49 3.32
C SER A 229 -21.45 -22.32 4.29
N GLY A 230 -22.47 -21.48 4.45
CA GLY A 230 -22.40 -20.26 5.27
C GLY A 230 -22.40 -18.96 4.46
N ASP A 231 -22.50 -19.04 3.13
CA ASP A 231 -22.69 -17.87 2.26
C ASP A 231 -24.10 -17.25 2.35
N ASP A 232 -25.07 -17.94 2.99
CA ASP A 232 -26.49 -17.57 3.04
C ASP A 232 -26.87 -16.61 4.20
N SER A 233 -25.96 -15.75 4.70
CA SER A 233 -26.20 -15.03 5.98
C SER A 233 -25.99 -13.51 5.98
N ASP A 234 -26.48 -12.77 4.98
CA ASP A 234 -26.65 -11.30 5.12
C ASP A 234 -27.79 -10.79 4.21
N ASP A 235 -29.02 -11.21 4.51
CA ASP A 235 -30.28 -10.87 3.80
C ASP A 235 -30.64 -9.37 3.85
N ASP A 236 -29.85 -8.53 4.55
CA ASP A 236 -30.05 -7.08 4.67
C ASP A 236 -29.11 -6.23 3.78
N ASP A 237 -28.08 -6.83 3.15
CA ASP A 237 -27.05 -6.11 2.36
C ASP A 237 -26.87 -6.65 0.93
N ASP A 238 -27.82 -7.44 0.44
CA ASP A 238 -27.78 -8.18 -0.84
C ASP A 238 -28.08 -7.30 -2.08
N LEU A 239 -27.70 -6.02 -2.03
CA LEU A 239 -27.70 -5.17 -3.21
C LEU A 239 -26.42 -5.43 -4.01
N GLU A 240 -26.38 -6.61 -4.65
CA GLU A 240 -25.35 -6.93 -5.63
C GLU A 240 -25.41 -5.90 -6.75
N MET A 241 -24.37 -5.06 -6.86
CA MET A 241 -24.25 -4.14 -7.99
C MET A 241 -24.21 -4.98 -9.26
N GLY A 242 -25.31 -4.96 -10.01
CA GLY A 242 -25.44 -5.65 -11.28
C GLY A 242 -24.34 -5.23 -12.25
N ALA A 243 -24.10 -6.05 -13.26
CA ALA A 243 -23.01 -5.87 -14.21
C ALA A 243 -23.00 -4.43 -14.78
N VAL A 244 -21.96 -3.65 -14.45
CA VAL A 244 -21.82 -2.25 -14.90
C VAL A 244 -20.82 -2.18 -16.05
N THR A 245 -21.28 -1.80 -17.24
CA THR A 245 -20.40 -1.38 -18.34
C THR A 245 -19.86 0.02 -18.05
N GLN A 246 -18.54 0.20 -18.03
CA GLN A 246 -17.95 1.53 -17.94
C GLN A 246 -18.03 2.24 -19.28
N ASP A 247 -18.93 3.22 -19.39
CA ASP A 247 -19.01 4.10 -20.56
C ASP A 247 -17.88 5.13 -20.54
N TYR A 248 -16.94 5.00 -21.48
CA TYR A 248 -15.82 5.93 -21.66
C TYR A 248 -16.18 7.20 -22.46
N LYS A 249 -17.48 7.47 -22.67
CA LYS A 249 -17.98 8.63 -23.40
C LYS A 249 -18.31 9.78 -22.45
N CYS A 250 -17.98 11.00 -22.85
CA CYS A 250 -18.30 12.18 -22.06
C CYS A 250 -19.82 12.47 -22.14
N PRO A 251 -20.53 12.63 -21.01
CA PRO A 251 -21.96 12.96 -21.03
C PRO A 251 -22.29 14.31 -21.69
N LEU A 252 -21.31 15.22 -21.76
CA LEU A 252 -21.47 16.54 -22.39
C LEU A 252 -21.24 16.53 -23.91
N THR A 253 -20.15 15.88 -24.36
CA THR A 253 -19.73 15.96 -25.77
C THR A 253 -20.12 14.72 -26.57
N LEU A 254 -20.51 13.64 -25.90
CA LEU A 254 -20.75 12.31 -26.47
C LEU A 254 -19.54 11.70 -27.20
N ARG A 255 -18.36 12.32 -27.05
CA ARG A 255 -17.07 11.87 -27.57
C ARG A 255 -16.30 11.10 -26.49
N PRO A 256 -15.27 10.32 -26.85
CA PRO A 256 -14.36 9.72 -25.86
C PRO A 256 -13.85 10.77 -24.87
N LEU A 257 -13.79 10.42 -23.58
CA LEU A 257 -13.33 11.33 -22.54
C LEU A 257 -11.87 11.73 -22.78
N GLU A 258 -11.63 13.03 -22.95
CA GLU A 258 -10.30 13.63 -22.91
C GLU A 258 -10.05 14.33 -21.57
N ASN A 259 -8.94 14.01 -20.88
CA ASN A 259 -8.57 14.54 -19.57
C ASN A 259 -9.76 14.55 -18.58
N PRO A 260 -10.26 13.38 -18.15
CA PRO A 260 -11.45 13.30 -17.32
C PRO A 260 -11.27 13.99 -15.97
N VAL A 261 -12.27 14.79 -15.60
CA VAL A 261 -12.45 15.34 -14.25
C VAL A 261 -13.73 14.80 -13.66
N THR A 262 -13.67 14.38 -12.40
CA THR A 262 -14.81 13.80 -11.68
C THR A 262 -15.30 14.79 -10.62
N SER A 263 -16.60 15.01 -10.55
CA SER A 263 -17.21 15.83 -9.49
C SER A 263 -17.27 15.05 -8.18
N GLU A 264 -16.78 15.62 -7.08
CA GLU A 264 -16.90 14.99 -5.75
C GLU A 264 -18.35 14.94 -5.25
N THR A 265 -19.20 15.85 -5.71
CA THR A 265 -20.61 15.91 -5.31
C THR A 265 -21.42 14.80 -5.96
N CYS A 266 -21.15 14.49 -7.24
CA CYS A 266 -21.96 13.57 -8.01
C CYS A 266 -21.29 12.31 -8.57
N GLY A 267 -19.96 12.20 -8.52
CA GLY A 267 -19.21 11.05 -9.03
C GLY A 267 -19.18 10.94 -10.57
N HIS A 268 -19.84 11.84 -11.30
CA HIS A 268 -19.83 11.83 -12.76
C HIS A 268 -18.54 12.44 -13.31
N SER A 269 -18.03 11.84 -14.39
CA SER A 269 -16.78 12.22 -15.04
C SER A 269 -17.05 12.93 -16.38
N PHE A 270 -16.32 14.02 -16.64
CA PHE A 270 -16.47 14.86 -17.82
C PHE A 270 -15.12 15.19 -18.43
N SER A 271 -15.08 15.55 -19.72
CA SER A 271 -13.87 16.10 -20.33
C SER A 271 -13.56 17.48 -19.76
N GLN A 272 -12.30 17.72 -19.38
CA GLN A 272 -11.88 18.95 -18.71
C GLN A 272 -12.24 20.20 -19.53
N ASP A 273 -12.03 20.19 -20.84
CA ASP A 273 -12.29 21.35 -21.68
C ASP A 273 -13.79 21.61 -21.81
N ALA A 274 -14.58 20.55 -21.98
CA ALA A 274 -16.04 20.63 -22.09
C ALA A 274 -16.69 21.19 -20.82
N ILE A 275 -16.24 20.75 -19.64
CA ILE A 275 -16.79 21.27 -18.38
C ILE A 275 -16.31 22.71 -18.12
N ARG A 276 -15.06 23.05 -18.49
CA ARG A 276 -14.57 24.44 -18.36
C ARG A 276 -15.35 25.39 -19.25
N GLU A 277 -15.65 24.98 -20.48
CA GLU A 277 -16.50 25.73 -21.39
C GLU A 277 -17.92 25.87 -20.86
N MET A 278 -18.49 24.80 -20.30
CA MET A 278 -19.81 24.86 -19.66
C MET A 278 -19.84 25.88 -18.52
N PHE A 279 -18.78 26.02 -17.73
CA PHE A 279 -18.69 27.00 -16.64
C PHE A 279 -18.14 28.38 -17.08
N ALA A 280 -17.80 28.56 -18.35
CA ALA A 280 -17.29 29.82 -18.86
C ALA A 280 -18.32 30.95 -18.65
N GLY A 281 -17.89 32.04 -18.03
CA GLY A 281 -18.73 33.21 -17.77
C GLY A 281 -19.74 33.08 -16.62
N PHE A 282 -19.80 31.95 -15.90
CA PHE A 282 -20.72 31.74 -14.79
C PHE A 282 -19.98 31.39 -13.50
N ARG A 283 -20.24 32.15 -12.42
CA ARG A 283 -19.56 31.98 -11.11
C ARG A 283 -20.40 31.23 -10.06
N GLY A 284 -21.57 30.72 -10.43
CA GLY A 284 -22.47 29.97 -9.54
C GLY A 284 -22.35 28.44 -9.67
N SER A 285 -23.19 27.72 -8.93
CA SER A 285 -23.40 26.28 -9.12
C SER A 285 -24.22 26.02 -10.38
N LYS A 286 -23.85 25.00 -11.15
CA LYS A 286 -24.66 24.50 -12.26
C LYS A 286 -25.13 23.08 -11.96
N LYS A 287 -26.27 22.72 -12.53
CA LYS A 287 -26.77 21.34 -12.51
C LYS A 287 -25.82 20.43 -13.27
N CYS A 288 -25.68 19.22 -12.76
CA CYS A 288 -24.89 18.18 -13.39
C CYS A 288 -25.46 17.88 -14.80
N PRO A 289 -24.62 17.92 -15.85
CA PRO A 289 -25.07 17.67 -17.21
C PRO A 289 -25.23 16.17 -17.53
N ALA A 290 -24.85 15.28 -16.61
CA ALA A 290 -25.12 13.85 -16.77
C ALA A 290 -26.63 13.60 -16.73
N SER A 291 -27.12 12.84 -17.71
CA SER A 291 -28.53 12.50 -17.86
C SER A 291 -29.11 11.94 -16.55
N GLY A 292 -30.18 12.56 -16.06
CA GLY A 292 -30.88 12.12 -14.85
C GLY A 292 -30.25 12.57 -13.52
N CYS A 293 -29.13 13.31 -13.53
CA CYS A 293 -28.54 13.83 -12.30
C CYS A 293 -29.13 15.19 -11.91
N THR A 294 -29.63 15.30 -10.69
CA THR A 294 -30.22 16.55 -10.15
C THR A 294 -29.27 17.36 -9.28
N ARG A 295 -28.07 16.85 -9.01
CA ARG A 295 -27.07 17.49 -8.15
C ARG A 295 -26.46 18.72 -8.82
N GLU A 296 -26.15 19.73 -8.02
CA GLU A 296 -25.47 20.94 -8.45
C GLU A 296 -24.05 20.98 -7.91
N PHE A 297 -23.10 21.44 -8.72
CA PHE A 297 -21.70 21.56 -8.32
C PHE A 297 -21.05 22.80 -8.93
N ARG A 298 -19.89 23.17 -8.40
CA ARG A 298 -19.02 24.22 -8.92
C ARG A 298 -17.81 23.60 -9.60
N LEU A 299 -17.17 24.35 -10.49
CA LEU A 299 -15.96 23.89 -11.19
C LEU A 299 -14.83 23.47 -10.22
N VAL A 300 -14.78 24.06 -9.02
CA VAL A 300 -13.80 23.72 -7.97
C VAL A 300 -14.02 22.33 -7.37
N ASP A 301 -15.24 21.79 -7.45
CA ASP A 301 -15.60 20.46 -6.93
C ASP A 301 -15.23 19.35 -7.92
N CYS A 302 -14.77 19.70 -9.14
CA CYS A 302 -14.30 18.77 -10.14
C CYS A 302 -12.79 18.55 -10.00
N LYS A 303 -12.39 17.35 -9.57
CA LYS A 303 -10.98 16.97 -9.44
C LYS A 303 -10.52 16.10 -10.60
N PRO A 304 -9.28 16.26 -11.09
CA PRO A 304 -8.71 15.36 -12.10
C PRO A 304 -8.65 13.92 -11.59
N ASN A 305 -9.20 12.99 -12.38
CA ASN A 305 -9.21 11.57 -12.03
C ASN A 305 -8.10 10.82 -12.78
N LYS A 306 -6.98 10.58 -12.08
CA LYS A 306 -5.80 9.91 -12.65
C LYS A 306 -6.06 8.45 -13.03
N GLU A 307 -6.93 7.77 -12.29
CA GLU A 307 -7.28 6.36 -12.54
C GLU A 307 -8.08 6.24 -13.84
N LEU A 308 -9.07 7.12 -14.04
CA LEU A 308 -9.86 7.13 -15.27
C LEU A 308 -9.00 7.53 -16.49
N VAL A 309 -8.03 8.44 -16.34
CA VAL A 309 -7.03 8.72 -17.38
C VAL A 309 -6.28 7.45 -17.78
N LYS A 310 -5.86 6.63 -16.80
CA LYS A 310 -5.14 5.39 -17.05
C LYS A 310 -6.02 4.40 -17.81
N LYS A 311 -7.26 4.18 -17.36
CA LYS A 311 -8.24 3.33 -18.04
C LYS A 311 -8.52 3.77 -19.47
N LEU A 312 -8.73 5.07 -19.70
CA LEU A 312 -8.95 5.63 -21.04
C LEU A 312 -7.77 5.43 -21.98
N ARG A 313 -6.53 5.60 -21.48
CA ARG A 313 -5.32 5.34 -22.28
C ARG A 313 -5.21 3.88 -22.69
N LEU A 314 -5.52 2.97 -21.77
CA LEU A 314 -5.52 1.53 -22.06
C LEU A 314 -6.63 1.20 -23.08
N HIS A 315 -7.85 1.69 -22.89
CA HIS A 315 -8.95 1.51 -23.82
C HIS A 315 -8.62 2.07 -25.23
N ALA A 316 -8.08 3.28 -25.32
CA ALA A 316 -7.67 3.88 -26.58
C ALA A 316 -6.55 3.09 -27.28
N ARG A 317 -5.60 2.52 -26.51
CA ARG A 317 -4.57 1.62 -27.05
C ARG A 317 -5.19 0.34 -27.62
N ARG A 318 -6.19 -0.24 -26.94
CA ARG A 318 -6.90 -1.45 -27.39
C ARG A 318 -7.68 -1.21 -28.67
N LEU A 319 -8.41 -0.10 -28.77
CA LEU A 319 -9.11 0.26 -30.01
C LEU A 319 -8.15 0.36 -31.19
N LYS A 320 -6.99 1.02 -31.00
CA LYS A 320 -5.96 1.11 -32.05
C LYS A 320 -5.38 -0.25 -32.44
N LYS A 321 -5.14 -1.16 -31.49
CA LYS A 321 -4.64 -2.51 -31.78
C LYS A 321 -5.66 -3.28 -32.62
N LYS A 322 -6.95 -3.21 -32.27
CA LYS A 322 -8.03 -3.84 -33.02
C LYS A 322 -8.21 -3.26 -34.44
N GLU A 323 -8.14 -1.94 -34.57
CA GLU A 323 -8.18 -1.28 -35.89
C GLU A 323 -7.02 -1.77 -36.77
N GLN A 324 -5.79 -1.86 -36.22
CA GLN A 324 -4.62 -2.36 -36.95
C GLN A 324 -4.73 -3.84 -37.33
N GLU A 325 -5.30 -4.68 -36.46
CA GLU A 325 -5.55 -6.09 -36.75
C GLU A 325 -6.59 -6.25 -37.87
N GLN A 326 -7.69 -5.48 -37.83
CA GLN A 326 -8.71 -5.48 -38.88
C GLN A 326 -8.16 -4.98 -40.22
N ASP A 327 -7.41 -3.87 -40.21
CA ASP A 327 -6.75 -3.34 -41.40
C ASP A 327 -5.74 -4.35 -41.99
N ALA A 328 -5.05 -5.13 -41.15
CA ALA A 328 -4.11 -6.16 -41.60
C ALA A 328 -4.82 -7.38 -42.20
N GLU A 329 -5.99 -7.76 -41.67
CA GLU A 329 -6.79 -8.88 -42.16
C GLU A 329 -7.49 -8.53 -43.48
N GLU A 330 -7.98 -7.29 -43.64
CA GLU A 330 -8.62 -6.81 -44.89
C GLU A 330 -7.63 -6.68 -46.06
N VAL A 331 -6.32 -6.49 -45.79
CA VAL A 331 -5.28 -6.41 -46.84
C VAL A 331 -4.86 -7.79 -47.39
N ILE A 332 -5.27 -8.89 -46.75
CA ILE A 332 -4.88 -10.26 -47.11
C ILE A 332 -5.95 -10.95 -47.99
N GLU A 333 -7.16 -10.40 -48.10
CA GLU A 333 -8.23 -10.85 -49.02
C GLU A 333 -8.14 -10.25 -50.43
#